data_AF-A0A5P9X0Q9-F1
#
_entry.id   AF-A0A5P9X0Q9-F1
#
_cell.length_a   1.000
_cell.length_b   1.000
_cell.length_c   1.000
_cell.angle_alpha   90.00
_cell.angle_beta   90.00
_cell.angle_gamma   90.00
#
_symmetry.space_group_name_H-M   'P 1'
#
loop_
_entity.id
_entity.type
_entity.pdbx_description
1 polymer ?
#
loop_
_entity_poly.entity_id
_entity_poly.type
_entity_poly.pdbx_seq_one_letter_code
_entity_poly.pdbx_strand_id
1 'polypeptide(L)' 'MSSPPPPFRPEDFDERCETCGAPPGQLCRAGCDTGYTADDARADAERHTAQSFTSPARPEF' A
#
# COMPACT_ATOMS: atom_id res chain seq x y z
N MET A 1 -8.56 -14.58 13.65
CA MET A 1 -8.96 -13.16 13.50
C MET A 1 -8.04 -12.55 12.46
N SER A 2 -8.62 -11.91 11.44
CA SER A 2 -7.91 -11.48 10.23
C SER A 2 -6.74 -10.55 10.56
N SER A 3 -5.53 -10.93 10.13
CA SER A 3 -4.38 -10.03 10.14
C SER A 3 -4.74 -8.72 9.44
N PRO A 4 -4.20 -7.56 9.88
CA PRO A 4 -4.34 -6.34 9.09
C PRO A 4 -3.86 -6.62 7.66
N PRO A 5 -4.58 -6.11 6.64
CA PRO A 5 -4.21 -6.36 5.25
C PRO A 5 -2.76 -5.93 5.03
N PRO A 6 -1.98 -6.64 4.19
CA PRO A 6 -0.63 -6.20 3.87
C PRO A 6 -0.66 -4.81 3.22
N PRO A 7 0.43 -4.03 3.32
CA PRO A 7 0.53 -2.75 2.62
C PRO A 7 0.33 -2.97 1.12
N PHE A 8 -0.29 -2.00 0.46
CA PHE A 8 -0.53 -2.06 -0.99
C PHE A 8 0.79 -2.14 -1.75
N ARG A 9 0.95 -3.18 -2.57
CA ARG A 9 2.14 -3.36 -3.39
C ARG A 9 1.86 -2.96 -4.83
N PRO A 10 2.88 -2.49 -5.58
CA PRO A 10 2.76 -2.33 -7.03
C PRO A 10 2.23 -3.61 -7.70
N GLU A 11 2.62 -4.78 -7.18
CA GLU A 11 2.17 -6.09 -7.65
C GLU A 11 0.64 -6.35 -7.51
N ASP A 12 -0.07 -5.61 -6.65
CA ASP A 12 -1.54 -5.75 -6.49
C ASP A 12 -2.34 -5.07 -7.62
N PHE A 13 -1.69 -4.28 -8.48
CA PHE A 13 -2.34 -3.56 -9.57
C PHE A 13 -2.22 -4.35 -10.88
N ASP A 14 -3.20 -5.20 -11.20
CA ASP A 14 -3.26 -5.95 -12.46
C ASP A 14 -3.74 -5.10 -13.66
N GLU A 15 -4.23 -3.89 -13.39
CA GLU A 15 -4.78 -2.98 -14.40
C GLU A 15 -3.90 -1.75 -14.58
N ARG A 16 -3.89 -1.23 -15.82
CA ARG A 16 -3.26 0.06 -16.10
C ARG A 16 -4.08 1.18 -15.45
N CYS A 17 -3.40 2.18 -14.91
CA CYS A 17 -4.08 3.40 -14.48
C CYS A 17 -4.71 4.13 -15.69
N GLU A 18 -6.03 4.36 -15.64
CA GLU A 18 -6.75 5.03 -16.73
C GLU A 18 -6.38 6.51 -16.89
N THR A 19 -5.86 7.14 -15.85
CA THR A 19 -5.54 8.58 -15.84
C THR A 19 -4.11 8.86 -16.30
N CYS A 20 -3.10 8.23 -15.69
CA CYS A 20 -1.70 8.46 -16.05
C CYS A 20 -1.10 7.40 -16.99
N GLY A 21 -1.83 6.31 -17.27
CA GLY A 21 -1.40 5.23 -18.16
C GLY A 21 -0.31 4.32 -17.57
N ALA A 22 -0.07 4.38 -16.25
CA ALA A 22 0.88 3.51 -15.56
C ALA A 22 0.58 2.03 -15.88
N PRO A 23 1.60 1.21 -16.19
CA PRO A 23 1.38 -0.20 -16.51
C PRO A 23 0.98 -0.99 -15.26
N PRO A 24 0.35 -2.16 -15.45
CA PRO A 24 0.07 -3.07 -14.33
C PRO A 24 1.38 -3.51 -13.67
N GLY A 25 1.36 -3.72 -12.36
CA GLY A 25 2.55 -3.98 -11.56
C GLY A 25 3.36 -2.72 -11.23
N GLN A 26 2.90 -1.52 -11.59
CA GLN A 26 3.56 -0.26 -11.27
C GLN A 26 2.63 0.77 -10.62
N LEU A 27 3.24 1.59 -9.77
CA LEU A 27 2.58 2.72 -9.13
C LEU A 27 2.41 3.89 -10.10
N CYS A 28 1.42 4.72 -9.81
CA CYS A 28 1.13 5.90 -10.60
C CYS A 28 2.25 6.93 -10.51
N ARG A 29 2.39 7.73 -11.57
CA ARG A 29 3.37 8.82 -11.62
C ARG A 29 3.04 9.91 -10.61
N ALA A 30 4.05 10.66 -10.19
CA ALA A 30 3.87 11.84 -9.34
C ALA A 30 2.92 12.84 -10.03
N GLY A 31 1.85 13.22 -9.35
CA GLY A 31 0.80 14.11 -9.85
C GLY A 31 -0.38 13.42 -10.55
N CYS A 32 -0.56 12.11 -10.38
CA CYS A 32 -1.79 11.43 -10.78
C CYS A 32 -2.87 11.64 -9.70
N ASP A 33 -3.91 12.42 -9.98
CA ASP A 33 -4.95 12.78 -9.00
C ASP A 33 -5.81 11.59 -8.53
N THR A 34 -5.92 10.55 -9.35
CA THR A 34 -6.80 9.38 -9.15
C THR A 34 -6.02 8.10 -8.85
N GLY A 35 -4.69 8.13 -8.91
CA GLY A 35 -3.86 6.94 -8.96
C GLY A 35 -2.99 6.77 -7.72
N TYR A 36 -2.81 5.53 -7.27
CA TYR A 36 -1.97 5.20 -6.12
C TYR A 36 -0.48 5.39 -6.46
N THR A 37 0.17 6.37 -5.84
CA THR A 37 1.54 6.78 -6.20
C THR A 37 2.61 6.10 -5.34
N ALA A 38 3.88 6.25 -5.74
CA ALA A 38 5.02 5.85 -4.93
C ALA A 38 5.13 6.58 -3.58
N ASP A 39 4.51 7.75 -3.43
CA ASP A 39 4.47 8.46 -2.14
C ASP A 39 3.40 7.85 -1.23
N ASP A 40 2.22 7.54 -1.78
CA ASP A 40 1.16 6.84 -1.06
C ASP A 40 1.60 5.46 -0.59
N ALA A 41 2.29 4.71 -1.45
CA ALA A 41 2.86 3.40 -1.09
C ALA A 41 3.87 3.51 0.05
N ARG A 42 4.71 4.56 0.06
CA ARG A 42 5.65 4.81 1.17
C ARG A 42 4.90 5.19 2.45
N ALA A 43 3.94 6.10 2.38
CA ALA A 43 3.14 6.51 3.52
C ALA A 43 2.31 5.34 4.11
N ASP A 44 1.83 4.45 3.25
CA ASP A 44 1.11 3.24 3.67
C ASP A 44 2.05 2.22 4.32
N ALA A 45 3.23 1.98 3.74
CA ALA A 45 4.26 1.14 4.35
C ALA A 45 4.73 1.69 5.71
N GLU A 46 4.88 3.00 5.86
CA GLU A 46 5.20 3.67 7.12
C GLU A 46 4.07 3.52 8.15
N ARG A 47 2.81 3.72 7.74
CA ARG A 47 1.63 3.49 8.58
C ARG A 47 1.51 2.03 9.00
N HIS A 48 1.81 1.08 8.12
CA HIS A 48 1.81 -0.35 8.42
C HIS A 48 2.95 -0.75 9.34
N THR A 49 4.15 -0.20 9.14
CA THR A 49 5.28 -0.35 10.07
C THR A 49 4.89 0.13 11.47
N ALA A 50 4.38 1.36 11.60
CA ALA A 50 3.99 1.93 12.89
C ALA A 50 2.89 1.10 13.60
N GLN A 51 1.93 0.56 12.83
CA GLN A 51 0.89 -0.34 13.35
C GLN A 51 1.41 -1.74 13.70
N SER A 52 2.40 -2.27 12.96
CA SER A 52 3.05 -3.54 13.27
C SER A 52 3.81 -3.47 14.59
N PHE A 53 4.40 -2.31 14.90
CA PHE A 53 5.04 -2.04 16.21
C PHE A 53 4.03 -1.72 17.33
N THR A 54 2.78 -1.37 16.99
CA THR A 54 1.69 -1.05 17.93
C THR A 54 0.67 -2.18 18.07
N SER A 55 0.86 -3.34 17.43
CA SER A 55 0.13 -4.52 17.84
C SER A 55 0.64 -4.93 19.22
N PRO A 56 -0.16 -4.85 20.31
CA PRO A 56 0.16 -5.63 21.47
C PRO A 56 -0.03 -7.08 21.02
N ALA A 57 1.08 -7.75 20.71
CA ALA A 57 1.12 -9.19 20.86
C ALA A 57 0.66 -9.45 22.30
N ARG A 58 -0.60 -9.84 22.50
CA ARG A 58 -1.02 -10.38 23.79
C ARG A 58 -0.15 -11.63 23.96
N PRO A 59 0.68 -11.71 25.01
CA PRO A 59 1.24 -13.00 25.36
C PRO A 59 0.03 -13.86 25.74
N GLU A 60 -0.29 -14.83 24.89
CA GLU A 60 -1.22 -15.89 25.21
C GLU A 60 -0.63 -16.67 26.39
N PHE A 61 -1.38 -16.72 27.48
CA PHE A 61 -1.00 -17.33 28.76
C PHE A 61 -1.49 -18.77 28.84
#